data_AF-A0A0M3JTU9-F1
#
_entry.id   AF-A0A0M3JTU9-F1
#
_cell.length_a   1.000
_cell.length_b   1.000
_cell.length_c   1.000
_cell.angle_alpha   90.00
_cell.angle_beta   90.00
_cell.angle_gamma   90.00
#
_symmetry.space_group_name_H-M   'P 1'
#
loop_
_entity.id
_entity.type
_entity.pdbx_description
1 polymer ?
#
loop_
_entity_poly.entity_id
_entity_poly.type
_entity_poly.pdbx_seq_one_letter_code
_entity_poly.pdbx_strand_id
1 'polypeptide(L)'
;MSGGGVLSRINTSTLLQIAGGTLLVGSTCIYLAQKSVQRRVRALPHYRQVLIKRIIHSNTSKALEIVAEHEQAKSVLGPPIVIGSVDLADRRRNYVGDLISELRIPVCGQVDSGFMDVRAIRSSTKDDFETAQVELELESNRQCRVVIYDNGLWTKSSS
;
A
#
# COMPACT_ATOMS: atom_id res chain seq x y z
N MET A 1 -57.75 46.63 49.95
CA MET A 1 -58.20 46.44 48.54
C MET A 1 -56.94 46.59 47.67
N SER A 2 -56.18 45.51 47.49
CA SER A 2 -56.22 44.51 46.39
C SER A 2 -55.62 45.00 45.06
N GLY A 3 -54.67 44.22 44.54
CA GLY A 3 -54.10 44.30 43.18
C GLY A 3 -52.62 44.68 43.19
N GLY A 4 -51.66 43.92 42.69
CA GLY A 4 -51.66 42.68 41.92
C GLY A 4 -50.29 42.62 41.21
N GLY A 5 -49.48 41.60 41.51
CA GLY A 5 -48.11 41.50 41.01
C GLY A 5 -48.03 41.27 39.51
N VAL A 6 -47.17 42.03 38.83
CA VAL A 6 -46.87 41.86 37.40
C VAL A 6 -45.74 40.85 37.25
N LEU A 7 -46.10 39.56 37.25
CA LEU A 7 -45.21 38.48 36.82
C LEU A 7 -45.27 38.37 35.30
N SER A 8 -44.24 38.88 34.62
CA SER A 8 -44.07 38.75 33.17
C SER A 8 -43.91 37.26 32.79
N ARG A 9 -44.89 36.72 32.07
CA ARG A 9 -44.82 35.38 31.47
C ARG A 9 -43.91 35.42 30.25
N ILE A 10 -42.68 34.91 30.41
CA ILE A 10 -41.81 34.62 29.27
C ILE A 10 -42.46 33.49 28.47
N ASN A 11 -42.80 33.75 27.21
CA ASN A 11 -43.42 32.77 26.32
C ASN A 11 -42.39 31.67 25.96
N THR A 12 -42.54 30.50 26.58
CA THR A 12 -41.68 29.32 26.39
C THR A 12 -41.63 28.81 24.95
N SER A 13 -42.63 29.16 24.13
CA SER A 13 -42.72 28.82 22.70
C SER A 13 -41.57 29.42 21.86
N THR A 14 -41.17 30.67 22.13
CA THR A 14 -40.15 31.37 21.32
C THR A 14 -38.75 30.84 21.60
N LEU A 15 -38.48 30.42 22.84
CA LEU A 15 -37.20 29.83 23.25
C LEU A 15 -37.00 28.44 22.62
N LEU A 16 -38.08 27.66 22.49
CA LEU A 16 -38.06 26.33 21.87
C LEU A 16 -37.85 26.39 20.35
N GLN A 17 -38.45 27.37 19.67
CA GLN A 17 -38.27 27.58 18.22
C GLN A 17 -36.83 27.98 17.86
N ILE A 18 -36.19 28.81 18.69
CA ILE A 18 -34.80 29.22 18.49
C ILE A 18 -33.86 28.03 18.74
N ALA A 19 -34.07 27.28 19.83
CA ALA A 19 -33.25 26.11 20.16
C ALA A 19 -33.37 24.99 19.12
N GLY A 20 -34.57 24.71 18.60
CA GLY A 20 -34.81 23.71 17.56
C GLY A 20 -34.19 24.08 16.21
N GLY A 21 -34.23 25.36 15.82
CA GLY A 21 -33.67 25.86 14.57
C GLY A 21 -32.14 25.83 14.51
N THR A 22 -31.47 26.22 15.60
CA THR A 22 -29.99 26.24 15.65
C THR A 22 -29.36 24.84 15.76
N LEU A 23 -30.04 23.89 16.41
CA LEU A 23 -29.53 22.53 16.59
C LEU A 23 -29.52 21.73 15.28
N LEU A 24 -30.57 21.86 14.45
CA LEU A 24 -30.69 21.16 13.16
C LEU A 24 -29.70 21.69 12.11
N VAL A 25 -29.51 23.01 12.05
CA VAL A 25 -28.53 23.61 11.14
C VAL A 25 -27.10 23.29 11.59
N GLY A 26 -26.83 23.35 12.90
CA GLY A 26 -25.51 23.01 13.46
C GLY A 26 -25.12 21.54 13.24
N SER A 27 -26.04 20.61 13.50
CA SER A 27 -25.82 19.16 13.28
C SER A 27 -25.63 18.81 11.81
N THR A 28 -26.37 19.46 10.90
CA THR A 28 -26.22 19.26 9.45
C THR A 28 -24.87 19.79 8.95
N CYS A 29 -24.43 20.96 9.42
CA CYS A 29 -23.12 21.51 9.07
C CYS A 29 -21.96 20.64 9.59
N ILE A 30 -22.04 20.15 10.84
CA ILE A 30 -21.03 19.24 11.40
C ILE A 30 -21.01 17.91 10.64
N TYR A 31 -22.18 17.35 10.30
CA TYR A 31 -22.27 16.12 9.52
C TYR A 31 -21.66 16.28 8.12
N LEU A 32 -21.93 17.39 7.43
CA LEU A 32 -21.36 17.68 6.11
C LEU A 32 -19.85 17.94 6.18
N ALA A 33 -19.36 18.61 7.23
CA ALA A 33 -17.94 18.81 7.49
C ALA A 33 -17.22 17.48 7.79
N GLN A 34 -17.82 16.61 8.60
CA GLN A 34 -17.28 15.26 8.86
C GLN A 34 -17.25 14.42 7.57
N LYS A 35 -18.28 14.52 6.72
CA LYS A 35 -18.37 13.77 5.45
C LYS A 35 -17.40 14.29 4.38
N SER A 36 -17.03 15.56 4.41
CA SER A 36 -16.02 16.14 3.49
C SER A 36 -14.59 15.77 3.92
N VAL A 37 -14.32 15.73 5.23
CA VAL A 37 -13.07 15.23 5.80
C VAL A 37 -12.90 13.73 5.50
N GLN A 38 -13.95 12.92 5.66
CA GLN A 38 -13.90 11.50 5.30
C GLN A 38 -13.62 11.26 3.81
N ARG A 39 -14.15 12.10 2.91
CA ARG A 39 -13.83 12.02 1.47
C ARG A 39 -12.37 12.40 1.18
N ARG A 40 -11.82 13.40 1.88
CA ARG A 40 -10.40 13.78 1.76
C ARG A 40 -9.46 12.69 2.30
N VAL A 41 -9.81 12.03 3.40
CA VAL A 41 -9.02 10.93 3.97
C VAL A 41 -9.04 9.68 3.08
N ARG A 42 -10.15 9.41 2.38
CA ARG A 42 -10.27 8.27 1.44
C ARG A 42 -9.57 8.47 0.10
N ALA A 43 -9.28 9.72 -0.29
CA ALA A 43 -8.75 10.03 -1.62
C ALA A 43 -7.22 9.83 -1.77
N LEU A 44 -6.47 9.60 -0.68
CA LEU A 44 -5.01 9.79 -0.69
C LEU A 44 -4.15 8.51 -0.50
N PRO A 45 -4.55 7.46 0.25
CA PRO A 45 -3.72 6.26 0.41
C PRO A 45 -4.12 5.07 -0.48
N HIS A 46 -5.40 4.92 -0.82
CA HIS A 46 -5.88 3.68 -1.46
C HIS A 46 -5.44 3.51 -2.91
N TYR A 47 -5.36 4.59 -3.69
CA TYR A 47 -4.91 4.49 -5.08
C TYR A 47 -3.44 4.03 -5.16
N ARG A 48 -2.58 4.59 -4.31
CA ARG A 48 -1.19 4.14 -4.18
C ARG A 48 -1.10 2.71 -3.67
N GLN A 49 -1.88 2.32 -2.66
CA GLN A 49 -1.88 0.95 -2.16
C GLN A 49 -2.38 -0.07 -3.19
N VAL A 50 -3.41 0.27 -3.97
CA VAL A 50 -3.93 -0.59 -5.04
C VAL A 50 -2.91 -0.72 -6.18
N LEU A 51 -2.28 0.39 -6.56
CA LEU A 51 -1.24 0.41 -7.58
C LEU A 51 0.00 -0.37 -7.11
N ILE A 52 0.47 -0.14 -5.89
CA ILE A 52 1.56 -0.91 -5.26
C ILE A 52 1.20 -2.39 -5.18
N LYS A 53 -0.02 -2.75 -4.78
CA LYS A 53 -0.48 -4.14 -4.74
C LYS A 53 -0.48 -4.79 -6.12
N ARG A 54 -0.91 -4.06 -7.16
CA ARG A 54 -0.87 -4.53 -8.55
C ARG A 54 0.56 -4.71 -9.05
N ILE A 55 1.47 -3.79 -8.72
CA ILE A 55 2.90 -3.88 -9.06
C ILE A 55 3.52 -5.10 -8.38
N ILE A 56 3.30 -5.28 -7.09
CA ILE A 56 3.80 -6.45 -6.34
C ILE A 56 3.28 -7.72 -6.97
N HIS A 57 1.98 -7.79 -7.27
CA HIS A 57 1.39 -8.98 -7.87
C HIS A 57 2.02 -9.29 -9.25
N SER A 58 2.14 -8.28 -10.12
CA SER A 58 2.74 -8.45 -11.45
C SER A 58 4.21 -8.90 -11.38
N ASN A 59 5.01 -8.24 -10.53
CA ASN A 59 6.42 -8.57 -10.36
C ASN A 59 6.60 -9.96 -9.72
N THR A 60 5.75 -10.33 -8.77
CA THR A 60 5.79 -11.64 -8.11
C THR A 60 5.46 -12.76 -9.09
N SER A 61 4.42 -12.59 -9.91
CA SER A 61 4.04 -13.58 -10.92
C SER A 61 5.13 -13.79 -11.97
N LYS A 62 5.71 -12.70 -12.51
CA LYS A 62 6.83 -12.78 -13.46
C LYS A 62 8.07 -13.41 -12.83
N ALA A 63 8.38 -13.04 -11.60
CA ALA A 63 9.54 -13.60 -10.92
C ALA A 63 9.36 -15.09 -10.60
N LEU A 64 8.14 -15.54 -10.28
CA LEU A 64 7.83 -16.96 -10.13
C LEU A 64 8.04 -17.71 -11.44
N GLU A 65 7.57 -17.17 -12.57
CA GLU A 65 7.74 -17.77 -13.89
C GLU A 65 9.23 -17.92 -14.24
N ILE A 66 10.01 -16.85 -14.07
CA ILE A 66 11.46 -16.85 -14.29
C ILE A 66 12.17 -17.90 -13.41
N VAL A 67 11.82 -17.98 -12.12
CA VAL A 67 12.40 -18.95 -11.19
C VAL A 67 11.95 -20.39 -11.52
N ALA A 68 10.70 -20.57 -11.93
CA ALA A 68 10.14 -21.87 -12.30
C ALA A 68 10.71 -22.39 -13.63
N GLU A 69 11.19 -21.52 -14.52
CA GLU A 69 11.92 -21.90 -15.72
C GLU A 69 13.39 -22.23 -15.42
N HIS A 70 14.02 -21.51 -14.49
CA HIS A 70 15.46 -21.64 -14.21
C HIS A 70 15.82 -22.94 -13.45
N GLU A 71 16.46 -23.89 -14.13
CA GLU A 71 16.86 -25.21 -13.57
C GLU A 71 17.74 -25.10 -12.31
N GLN A 72 18.67 -24.13 -12.29
CA GLN A 72 19.52 -23.92 -11.11
C GLN A 72 18.74 -23.38 -9.90
N ALA A 73 17.66 -22.63 -10.12
CA ALA A 73 16.86 -22.11 -9.01
C ALA A 73 15.97 -23.23 -8.43
N LYS A 74 15.42 -24.08 -9.31
CA LYS A 74 14.66 -25.28 -8.94
C LYS A 74 15.51 -26.29 -8.17
N SER A 75 16.74 -26.55 -8.60
CA SER A 75 17.61 -27.53 -7.93
C SER A 75 18.05 -27.07 -6.54
N VAL A 76 18.19 -25.75 -6.36
CA VAL A 76 18.67 -25.17 -5.10
C VAL A 76 17.54 -24.96 -4.09
N LEU A 77 16.39 -24.43 -4.53
CA LEU A 77 15.22 -24.23 -3.64
C LEU A 77 14.48 -25.55 -3.37
N GLY A 78 14.38 -26.42 -4.37
CA GLY A 78 13.58 -27.63 -4.33
C GLY A 78 12.09 -27.36 -4.56
N PRO A 79 11.44 -27.94 -5.59
CA PRO A 79 10.00 -27.81 -5.77
C PRO A 79 9.23 -28.52 -4.64
N PRO A 80 8.03 -28.04 -4.25
CA PRO A 80 7.32 -26.87 -4.78
C PRO A 80 7.88 -25.56 -4.22
N ILE A 81 8.02 -24.56 -5.10
CA ILE A 81 8.48 -23.22 -4.71
C ILE A 81 7.26 -22.39 -4.30
N VAL A 82 7.26 -21.95 -3.05
CA VAL A 82 6.23 -21.10 -2.45
C VAL A 82 6.79 -19.70 -2.26
N ILE A 83 6.00 -18.70 -2.63
CA ILE A 83 6.37 -17.29 -2.46
C ILE A 83 5.52 -16.68 -1.36
N GLY A 84 6.17 -15.98 -0.43
CA GLY A 84 5.50 -15.25 0.64
C GLY A 84 5.12 -13.81 0.26
N SER A 85 4.46 -13.12 1.20
CA SER A 85 4.06 -11.73 1.00
C SER A 85 5.23 -10.77 1.20
N VAL A 86 5.32 -9.75 0.34
CA VAL A 86 6.28 -8.66 0.48
C VAL A 86 5.88 -7.75 1.64
N ASP A 87 6.83 -7.45 2.53
CA ASP A 87 6.63 -6.50 3.63
C ASP A 87 6.94 -5.07 3.19
N LEU A 88 5.89 -4.32 2.84
CA LEU A 88 6.02 -2.92 2.43
C LEU A 88 6.35 -1.95 3.57
N ALA A 89 6.34 -2.40 4.83
CA ALA A 89 6.77 -1.57 5.94
C ALA A 89 8.30 -1.39 5.93
N ASP A 90 9.05 -2.35 5.40
CA ASP A 90 10.50 -2.27 5.28
C ASP A 90 10.93 -1.42 4.09
N ARG A 91 10.93 -0.09 4.29
CA ARG A 91 11.37 0.88 3.27
C ARG A 91 12.87 0.85 2.98
N ARG A 92 13.68 0.07 3.73
CA ARG A 92 15.13 -0.03 3.47
C ARG A 92 15.43 -1.04 2.36
N ARG A 93 14.59 -2.06 2.24
CA ARG A 93 14.76 -3.16 1.27
C ARG A 93 13.67 -3.20 0.21
N ASN A 94 12.49 -2.66 0.52
CA ASN A 94 11.37 -2.56 -0.39
C ASN A 94 11.12 -1.10 -0.75
N TYR A 95 11.29 -0.79 -2.03
CA TYR A 95 11.10 0.55 -2.57
C TYR A 95 10.23 0.48 -3.83
N VAL A 96 9.16 1.27 -3.86
CA VAL A 96 8.35 1.46 -5.07
C VAL A 96 8.31 2.95 -5.35
N GLY A 97 9.11 3.37 -6.33
CA GLY A 97 9.14 4.73 -6.83
C GLY A 97 8.23 4.91 -8.04
N ASP A 98 8.36 6.07 -8.68
CA ASP A 98 7.57 6.40 -9.86
C ASP A 98 8.11 5.74 -11.14
N LEU A 99 9.39 5.41 -11.23
CA LEU A 99 10.01 4.80 -12.43
C LEU A 99 10.74 3.49 -12.14
N ILE A 100 11.12 3.26 -10.88
CA ILE A 100 11.87 2.08 -10.44
C ILE A 100 11.16 1.43 -9.26
N SER A 101 11.29 0.12 -9.16
CA SER A 101 10.76 -0.70 -8.08
C SER A 101 11.79 -1.74 -7.69
N GLU A 102 12.03 -1.88 -6.40
CA GLU A 102 12.86 -2.90 -5.78
C GLU A 102 12.03 -3.60 -4.71
N LEU A 103 11.81 -4.90 -4.88
CA LEU A 103 10.98 -5.69 -3.97
C LEU A 103 11.73 -6.95 -3.56
N ARG A 104 11.97 -7.09 -2.27
CA ARG A 104 12.46 -8.29 -1.62
C ARG A 104 11.28 -9.19 -1.26
N ILE A 105 11.21 -10.32 -1.94
CA ILE A 105 10.13 -11.28 -1.83
C ILE A 105 10.66 -12.54 -1.14
N PRO A 106 10.10 -12.95 0.01
CA PRO A 106 10.51 -14.20 0.64
C PRO A 106 10.09 -15.39 -0.23
N VAL A 107 11.00 -16.35 -0.42
CA VAL A 107 10.79 -17.57 -1.19
C VAL A 107 11.18 -18.79 -0.36
N CYS A 108 10.43 -19.86 -0.50
CA CYS A 108 10.65 -21.10 0.25
C CYS A 108 10.44 -22.29 -0.69
N GLY A 109 11.41 -23.18 -0.76
CA GLY A 109 11.24 -24.48 -1.40
C GLY A 109 11.42 -25.62 -0.38
N GLN A 110 11.39 -26.85 -0.87
CA GLN A 110 11.52 -28.03 -0.01
C GLN A 110 12.94 -28.19 0.56
N VAL A 111 13.96 -27.71 -0.16
CA VAL A 111 15.38 -27.88 0.17
C VAL A 111 15.92 -26.67 0.92
N ASP A 112 15.63 -25.46 0.44
CA ASP A 112 16.13 -24.23 1.05
C ASP A 112 15.08 -23.11 0.97
N SER A 113 15.29 -22.08 1.78
CA SER A 113 14.49 -20.87 1.81
C SER A 113 15.38 -19.65 1.62
N GLY A 114 14.78 -18.50 1.33
CA GLY A 114 15.56 -17.30 1.07
C GLY A 114 14.72 -16.10 0.67
N PHE A 115 15.37 -15.17 0.00
CA PHE A 115 14.78 -13.94 -0.47
C PHE A 115 15.15 -13.73 -1.93
N MET A 116 14.15 -13.32 -2.70
CA MET A 116 14.30 -12.92 -4.09
C MET A 116 14.19 -11.40 -4.17
N ASP A 117 15.27 -10.73 -4.56
CA ASP A 117 15.28 -9.30 -4.82
C ASP A 117 14.89 -9.08 -6.29
N VAL A 118 13.66 -8.60 -6.52
CA VAL A 118 13.11 -8.30 -7.85
C VAL A 118 13.22 -6.80 -8.12
N ARG A 119 13.95 -6.45 -9.17
CA ARG A 119 14.13 -5.07 -9.62
C ARG A 119 13.40 -4.86 -10.93
N ALA A 120 12.57 -3.84 -11.00
CA ALA A 120 11.75 -3.53 -12.15
C ALA A 120 11.82 -2.03 -12.48
N ILE A 121 11.73 -1.72 -13.76
CA ILE A 121 11.78 -0.35 -14.29
C ILE A 121 10.56 -0.11 -15.18
N ARG A 122 10.20 1.15 -15.34
CA ARG A 122 9.23 1.59 -16.35
C ARG A 122 9.61 2.94 -16.91
N SER A 123 9.24 3.17 -18.16
CA SER A 123 9.55 4.41 -18.86
C SER A 123 8.66 5.58 -18.44
N SER A 124 7.39 5.30 -18.13
CA SER A 124 6.40 6.30 -17.73
C SER A 124 5.54 5.82 -16.58
N THR A 125 4.95 6.75 -15.82
CA THR A 125 4.03 6.44 -14.72
C THR A 125 2.74 5.74 -15.15
N LYS A 126 2.44 5.79 -16.46
CA LYS A 126 1.30 5.14 -17.10
C LYS A 126 1.61 3.72 -17.57
N ASP A 127 2.89 3.38 -17.71
CA ASP A 127 3.32 2.08 -18.19
C ASP A 127 3.38 1.09 -17.03
N ASP A 128 3.22 -0.19 -17.35
CA ASP A 128 3.43 -1.27 -16.39
C ASP A 128 4.94 -1.46 -16.13
N PHE A 129 5.28 -1.99 -14.96
CA PHE A 129 6.68 -2.29 -14.63
C PHE A 129 7.18 -3.51 -15.41
N GLU A 130 8.37 -3.35 -15.98
CA GLU A 130 9.13 -4.42 -16.63
C GLU A 130 10.24 -4.89 -15.69
N THR A 131 10.28 -6.20 -15.44
CA THR A 131 11.33 -6.82 -14.64
C THR A 131 12.66 -6.61 -15.33
N ALA A 132 13.59 -5.95 -14.65
CA ALA A 132 14.94 -5.71 -15.15
C ALA A 132 15.93 -6.76 -14.65
N GLN A 133 15.83 -7.10 -13.36
CA GLN A 133 16.77 -8.02 -12.73
C GLN A 133 16.10 -8.81 -11.61
N VAL A 134 16.48 -10.07 -11.46
CA VAL A 134 16.05 -10.95 -10.38
C VAL A 134 17.28 -11.59 -9.74
N GLU A 135 17.50 -11.30 -8.47
CA GLU A 135 18.56 -11.90 -7.65
C GLU A 135 17.93 -12.83 -6.60
N LEU A 136 18.56 -13.97 -6.35
CA LEU A 136 18.18 -14.91 -5.30
C LEU A 136 19.27 -14.97 -4.23
N GLU A 137 18.87 -14.70 -3.00
CA GLU A 137 19.67 -14.80 -1.78
C GLU A 137 19.14 -15.98 -0.97
N LEU A 138 19.97 -16.99 -0.75
CA LEU A 138 19.58 -18.21 -0.02
C LEU A 138 19.89 -18.06 1.46
N GLU A 139 19.11 -18.72 2.30
CA GLU A 139 19.33 -18.71 3.74
C GLU A 139 20.56 -19.53 4.13
N SER A 140 20.79 -20.67 3.47
CA SER A 140 22.00 -21.48 3.65
C SER A 140 23.28 -20.73 3.33
N ASN A 141 23.23 -19.75 2.41
CA ASN A 141 24.39 -18.98 2.00
C ASN A 141 24.04 -17.51 1.74
N ARG A 142 23.79 -16.76 2.83
CA ARG A 142 23.45 -15.33 2.79
C ARG A 142 24.52 -14.41 2.18
N GLN A 143 25.73 -14.92 1.96
CA GLN A 143 26.82 -14.19 1.31
C GLN A 143 26.82 -14.33 -0.21
N CYS A 144 26.11 -15.32 -0.76
CA CYS A 144 26.02 -15.55 -2.19
C CYS A 144 24.65 -15.15 -2.73
N ARG A 145 24.65 -14.17 -3.64
CA ARG A 145 23.49 -13.80 -4.44
C ARG A 145 23.64 -14.36 -5.83
N VAL A 146 22.68 -15.17 -6.26
CA VAL A 146 22.65 -15.73 -7.61
C VAL A 146 21.75 -14.85 -8.47
N VAL A 147 22.30 -14.30 -9.55
CA VAL A 147 21.50 -13.57 -10.53
C VAL A 147 20.81 -14.61 -11.41
N ILE A 148 19.48 -14.67 -11.33
CA ILE A 148 18.66 -15.62 -12.11
C ILE A 148 18.27 -15.01 -13.45
N TYR A 149 18.04 -13.70 -13.47
CA TYR A 149 17.66 -12.98 -14.66
C TYR A 149 18.23 -11.56 -14.63
N ASP A 150 18.77 -11.13 -15.76
CA ASP A 150 19.25 -9.77 -15.96
C ASP A 150 19.10 -9.38 -17.43
N ASN A 151 18.35 -8.32 -17.70
CA ASN A 151 18.20 -7.77 -19.04
C ASN A 151 19.18 -6.62 -19.35
N GLY A 152 20.09 -6.29 -18.42
CA GLY A 152 21.11 -5.25 -18.56
C GLY A 152 20.57 -3.82 -18.48
N LEU A 153 19.25 -3.62 -18.35
CA LEU A 153 18.64 -2.30 -18.19
C LEU A 153 18.75 -1.78 -16.75
N TRP A 154 19.00 -2.67 -15.80
CA TRP A 154 19.27 -2.28 -14.42
C TRP A 154 20.69 -1.71 -14.28
N THR A 155 20.82 -0.40 -14.50
CA THR A 155 22.04 0.31 -14.14
C THR A 155 21.98 0.60 -12.64
N LYS A 156 22.82 -0.07 -11.85
CA LYS A 156 23.15 0.44 -10.52
C LYS A 156 23.66 1.85 -10.73
N SER A 157 22.88 2.87 -10.35
CA SER A 157 23.46 4.18 -10.10
C SER A 157 24.42 4.00 -8.94
N SER A 158 25.67 3.67 -9.27
CA SER A 158 26.81 3.75 -8.39
C SER A 158 26.89 5.21 -7.96
N SER A 159 26.34 5.49 -6.78
CA SER A 159 26.69 6.65 -5.97
C SER A 159 28.20 6.70 -5.75
#